data_AF-A0A1V4PQZ0-F1
#
_entry.id   AF-A0A1V4PQZ0-F1
#
_cell.length_a   1.000
_cell.length_b   1.000
_cell.length_c   1.000
_cell.angle_alpha   90.00
_cell.angle_beta   90.00
_cell.angle_gamma   90.00
#
_symmetry.space_group_name_H-M   'P 1'
#
loop_
_entity.id
_entity.type
_entity.pdbx_description
1 polymer ?
#
loop_
_entity_poly.entity_id
_entity_poly.type
_entity_poly.pdbx_seq_one_letter_code
_entity_poly.pdbx_strand_id
1 'polypeptide(L)' 'MEVSIGSARITGPWAYLVRTLLFVVGCGLLAVALAHTGDLGTWSQRWGVMPVATVFALVLVVGVILFYLGAVAIVAWLIG' A
#
# COMPACT_ATOMS: atom_id res chain seq x y z
N MET A 1 25.54 -3.59 24.80
CA MET A 1 24.33 -2.76 24.99
C MET A 1 23.36 -3.13 23.88
N GLU A 2 22.57 -4.18 24.09
CA GLU A 2 21.54 -4.60 23.14
C GLU A 2 20.33 -3.68 23.30
N VAL A 3 20.10 -2.85 22.29
CA VAL A 3 18.85 -2.09 22.17
C VAL A 3 17.81 -3.06 21.61
N SER A 4 17.16 -3.79 22.52
CA SER A 4 15.96 -4.57 22.20
C SER A 4 14.77 -3.60 22.07
N ILE A 5 14.64 -3.00 20.90
CA ILE A 5 13.35 -2.45 20.46
C ILE A 5 12.53 -3.67 20.08
N GLY A 6 11.51 -3.96 20.91
CA GLY A 6 10.66 -5.14 20.86
C GLY A 6 10.50 -5.72 19.48
N SER A 7 11.26 -6.77 19.21
CA SER A 7 11.03 -7.66 18.08
C SER A 7 9.73 -8.39 18.37
N ALA A 8 8.59 -7.77 18.07
CA ALA A 8 7.42 -8.53 17.65
C ALA A 8 7.83 -9.21 16.35
N ARG A 9 8.63 -10.26 16.48
CA ARG A 9 8.98 -11.17 15.41
C ARG A 9 7.65 -11.85 15.11
N ILE A 10 6.91 -11.28 14.16
CA ILE A 10 5.72 -11.92 13.63
C ILE A 10 6.25 -13.13 12.87
N THR A 11 6.52 -14.21 13.60
CA THR A 11 6.95 -15.50 13.10
C THR A 11 5.84 -16.48 13.44
N GLY A 12 5.01 -16.74 12.44
CA GLY A 12 3.83 -17.58 12.54
C GLY A 12 2.86 -17.30 11.38
N PRO A 13 1.78 -18.08 11.26
CA PRO A 13 0.75 -17.91 10.22
C PRO A 13 0.18 -16.48 10.15
N TRP A 14 0.21 -15.75 11.28
CA TRP A 14 -0.17 -14.35 11.38
C TRP A 14 0.68 -13.40 10.52
N ALA A 15 1.97 -13.70 10.34
CA ALA A 15 2.85 -12.90 9.49
C ALA A 15 2.39 -12.94 8.03
N TYR A 16 2.02 -14.13 7.57
CA TYR A 16 1.53 -14.37 6.22
C TYR A 16 0.18 -13.72 5.98
N LEU A 17 -0.72 -13.78 6.96
CA LEU A 17 -2.01 -13.07 6.89
C LEU A 17 -1.81 -11.56 6.76
N VAL A 18 -0.97 -10.96 7.61
CA VAL A 18 -0.69 -9.52 7.54
C VAL A 18 -0.06 -9.15 6.20
N ARG A 19 0.89 -9.93 5.69
CA ARG A 19 1.55 -9.69 4.39
C ARG A 19 0.60 -9.81 3.21
N THR A 20 -0.28 -10.81 3.23
CA THR A 20 -1.31 -10.99 2.19
C THR A 20 -2.31 -9.85 2.21
N LEU A 21 -2.72 -9.41 3.40
CA LEU A 21 -3.59 -8.24 3.55
C LEU A 21 -2.94 -6.97 3.01
N LEU A 22 -1.65 -6.72 3.29
CA LEU A 22 -0.92 -5.58 2.73
C LEU A 22 -0.93 -5.62 1.18
N PHE A 23 -0.72 -6.80 0.59
CA PHE A 23 -0.78 -6.97 -0.86
C PHE A 23 -2.17 -6.66 -1.43
N VAL A 24 -3.22 -7.26 -0.86
CA VAL A 24 -4.60 -7.07 -1.32
C VAL A 24 -5.05 -5.62 -1.15
N VAL A 25 -4.70 -4.97 -0.04
CA VAL A 25 -5.00 -3.56 0.22
C VAL A 25 -4.26 -2.66 -0.77
N GLY A 26 -2.98 -2.94 -1.06
CA GLY A 26 -2.21 -2.22 -2.08
C GLY A 26 -2.83 -2.34 -3.47
N CYS A 27 -3.21 -3.55 -3.89
CA CYS A 27 -3.95 -3.79 -5.14
C CYS A 27 -5.27 -3.03 -5.18
N GLY A 28 -6.06 -3.07 -4.10
CA GLY A 28 -7.33 -2.34 -4.01
C GLY A 28 -7.14 -0.83 -4.15
N LEU A 29 -6.17 -0.25 -3.44
CA LEU A 29 -5.82 1.17 -3.54
C LEU A 29 -5.43 1.58 -4.96
N LEU A 30 -4.61 0.76 -5.63
CA LEU A 30 -4.19 1.03 -7.00
C LEU A 30 -5.34 0.90 -8.00
N ALA A 31 -6.21 -0.11 -7.85
CA ALA A 31 -7.38 -0.29 -8.70
C ALA A 31 -8.39 0.86 -8.53
N VAL A 32 -8.64 1.28 -7.29
CA VAL A 32 -9.49 2.44 -6.98
C VAL A 32 -8.89 3.72 -7.56
N ALA A 33 -7.58 3.93 -7.41
CA ALA A 33 -6.90 5.07 -8.01
C ALA A 33 -7.07 5.07 -9.54
N LEU A 34 -6.90 3.91 -10.19
CA LEU A 34 -7.09 3.76 -11.62
C LEU A 34 -8.54 4.09 -12.05
N ALA A 35 -9.52 3.56 -11.33
CA ALA A 35 -10.94 3.77 -11.61
C ALA A 35 -11.35 5.24 -11.50
N HIS A 36 -10.74 6.00 -10.58
CA HIS A 36 -11.05 7.41 -10.34
C HIS A 36 -10.13 8.40 -11.07
N THR A 37 -9.26 7.93 -11.97
CA THR A 37 -8.45 8.83 -12.82
C THR A 37 -9.32 9.78 -13.65
N GLY A 38 -10.48 9.32 -14.12
CA GLY A 38 -11.43 10.13 -14.88
C GLY A 38 -12.12 11.21 -14.05
N ASP A 39 -12.24 11.03 -12.73
CA ASP A 39 -12.91 11.98 -11.83
C ASP A 39 -11.98 13.11 -11.35
N LEU A 40 -10.67 12.99 -11.60
CA LEU A 40 -9.65 13.94 -11.15
C LEU A 40 -9.94 15.37 -11.61
N GLY A 41 -10.40 15.54 -12.86
CA GLY A 41 -10.78 16.85 -13.40
C GLY A 41 -11.90 17.49 -12.60
N THR A 42 -12.97 16.74 -12.32
CA THR A 42 -14.15 17.20 -11.57
C THR A 42 -13.80 17.56 -10.13
N TRP A 43 -12.94 16.78 -9.48
CA TRP A 43 -12.47 17.07 -8.12
C TRP A 43 -11.53 18.28 -8.10
N SER A 44 -10.65 18.41 -9.09
CA SER A 44 -9.72 19.53 -9.19
C SER A 44 -10.43 20.88 -9.37
N GLN A 45 -11.60 20.89 -10.01
CA GLN A 45 -12.43 22.09 -10.11
C GLN A 45 -13.12 22.46 -8.79
N ARG A 46 -13.46 21.47 -7.96
CA ARG A 46 -14.14 21.69 -6.67
C ARG A 46 -13.19 22.08 -5.54
N TRP A 47 -12.01 21.47 -5.51
CA TRP A 47 -11.07 21.57 -4.38
C TRP A 47 -9.71 22.18 -4.75
N GLY A 48 -9.45 22.41 -6.05
CA GLY A 48 -8.18 22.87 -6.56
C GLY A 48 -7.27 21.72 -7.04
N VAL A 49 -6.40 22.02 -8.00
CA VAL A 49 -5.52 21.03 -8.64
C VAL A 49 -4.43 20.50 -7.68
N MET A 50 -3.75 21.39 -6.96
CA MET A 50 -2.67 21.03 -6.03
C MET A 50 -3.07 20.03 -4.94
N PRO A 51 -4.17 20.23 -4.18
CA PRO A 51 -4.57 19.28 -3.14
C PRO A 51 -5.01 17.93 -3.71
N VAL A 52 -5.76 17.91 -4.82
CA VAL A 52 -6.23 16.67 -5.46
C VAL A 52 -5.05 15.85 -6.00
N ALA A 53 -4.11 16.50 -6.69
CA ALA A 53 -2.90 15.84 -7.18
C ALA A 53 -2.04 15.28 -6.04
N THR A 54 -1.92 16.03 -4.93
CA THR A 54 -1.14 15.60 -3.75
C THR A 54 -1.78 14.36 -3.11
N VAL A 55 -3.09 14.38 -2.88
CA VAL A 55 -3.80 13.24 -2.29
C VAL A 55 -3.72 12.02 -3.20
N PHE A 56 -3.91 12.20 -4.51
CA PHE A 56 -3.81 11.10 -5.48
C PHE A 56 -2.39 10.52 -5.55
N ALA A 57 -1.37 11.36 -5.53
CA ALA A 57 0.03 10.93 -5.46
C ALA A 57 0.32 10.14 -4.17
N LEU A 58 -0.18 10.61 -3.02
CA LEU A 58 -0.04 9.88 -1.75
C LEU A 58 -0.73 8.51 -1.80
N VAL A 59 -1.93 8.44 -2.35
CA VAL A 59 -2.67 7.18 -2.55
C VAL A 59 -1.87 6.20 -3.42
N LEU A 60 -1.29 6.68 -4.53
CA LEU A 60 -0.45 5.85 -5.39
C LEU A 60 0.81 5.39 -4.66
N VAL A 61 1.52 6.29 -3.97
CA VAL A 61 2.75 5.95 -3.24
C VAL A 61 2.46 4.90 -2.15
N VAL A 62 1.42 5.11 -1.34
CA VAL A 62 1.02 4.17 -0.30
C VAL A 62 0.58 2.84 -0.93
N GLY A 63 -0.22 2.87 -2.00
CA GLY A 63 -0.64 1.68 -2.72
C GLY A 63 0.54 0.85 -3.24
N VAL A 64 1.53 1.50 -3.87
CA VAL A 64 2.75 0.85 -4.37
C VAL A 64 3.59 0.28 -3.23
N ILE A 65 3.77 1.01 -2.12
CA ILE A 65 4.53 0.53 -0.96
C ILE A 65 3.87 -0.73 -0.39
N LEU A 66 2.56 -0.68 -0.13
CA LEU A 66 1.82 -1.82 0.43
C LEU A 66 1.84 -3.03 -0.51
N PHE A 67 1.65 -2.80 -1.80
CA PHE A 67 1.75 -3.82 -2.83
C PHE A 67 3.14 -4.46 -2.86
N TYR A 68 4.20 -3.65 -2.87
CA TYR A 68 5.58 -4.13 -2.93
C TYR A 68 5.98 -4.92 -1.69
N LEU A 69 5.66 -4.42 -0.48
CA LEU A 69 5.92 -5.15 0.77
C LEU A 69 5.19 -6.50 0.81
N GLY A 70 3.93 -6.52 0.37
CA GLY A 70 3.16 -7.75 0.25
C GLY A 70 3.72 -8.72 -0.79
N ALA A 71 4.11 -8.22 -1.96
CA ALA A 71 4.65 -9.01 -3.06
C ALA A 71 5.99 -9.65 -2.70
N VAL A 72 6.94 -8.88 -2.14
CA VAL A 72 8.24 -9.40 -1.69
C VAL A 72 8.05 -10.53 -0.68
N ALA A 73 7.06 -10.40 0.22
CA ALA A 73 6.73 -11.43 1.19
C ALA A 73 6.17 -12.71 0.56
N ILE A 74 5.28 -12.60 -0.43
CA ILE A 74 4.73 -13.76 -1.16
C ILE A 74 5.83 -14.44 -1.97
N VAL A 75 6.66 -13.65 -2.65
CA VAL A 75 7.78 -14.15 -3.45
C VAL A 75 8.80 -14.87 -2.55
N ALA A 76 9.17 -14.30 -1.40
CA ALA A 76 10.05 -14.96 -0.45
C ALA A 76 9.51 -16.30 0.07
N TRP A 77 8.19 -16.47 0.13
CA TRP A 77 7.56 -17.74 0.49
C TRP A 77 7.57 -18.77 -0.65
N LEU A 78 7.49 -18.32 -1.91
CA LEU A 78 7.51 -19.22 -3.06
C LEU A 78 8.91 -19.78 -3.36
N ILE A 79 9.97 -19.04 -2.99
CA ILE A 79 11.36 -19.40 -3.29
C ILE A 79 12.04 -20.13 -2.10
N GLY A 80 11.51 -19.98 -0.88
CA GLY A 80 12.02 -20.64 0.34
C GLY A 80 11.26 -21.90 0.69
#